data_AF-A0A9J7LY38-F1
#
_entry.id   AF-A0A9J7LY38-F1
#
_cell.length_a   1.000
_cell.length_b   1.000
_cell.length_c   1.000
_cell.angle_alpha   90.00
_cell.angle_beta   90.00
_cell.angle_gamma   90.00
#
_symmetry.space_group_name_H-M   'P 1'
#
loop_
_entity.id
_entity.type
_entity.pdbx_description
1 polymer ?
#
loop_
_entity_poly.entity_id
_entity_poly.type
_entity_poly.pdbx_seq_one_letter_code
_entity_poly.pdbx_strand_id
1 'polypeptide(L)'
;MRPVFDPSADLKGEDSDAEEERMPPTPPVPSPVIPPLESIPEADEVPEISILDVEEAETSTPEVEEAPQKSPEAEENSDADVVPTAESEPFVIFNPDTAEDQPVAPDNSGGIDLYVDRVQFIPDNATIIKVTGRVMKSNLDSLPDIAAFAELDSSARSPQLAYRLPLNTDPENRKPMSHDTLVLLRVYTVDKDSKTLLVIGSCLFPLFMEEDGQTRFNVGGHQLRLRRGMPDTKKPLLASSLDNVIPVPGASILLRLMPHGEEMIPAPPYKSGFYHSDQSRPNMSEMRILRDFQSDTLFPLSVREAIHRLQIAQGMPPAEEESDAALEQWYRDRLDAKKHLPPRTPASHSDLLRAVRYHIQTGIGIQVEQAHGVNGEGLYVNVFARVSPGAEARELENTPEGYGGEDKIISTKHDFTSLQKSPKWLDPPSIIHPHLEPNTCLLIQVFGLDAVYTPQADGTGPGTVTGKRGQEVRLTTESQLGWTAVPLFDRGCVMAGVHNVPLFMGMPSTEFLTNIAVKSVELSMKGVV
;
A
#
# COMPACT_ATOMS: atom_id res chain seq x y z
N MET A 1 -22.43 -43.87 -14.02
CA MET A 1 -22.23 -44.17 -15.45
C MET A 1 -20.97 -43.45 -15.91
N ARG A 2 -20.01 -44.17 -16.50
CA ARG A 2 -18.86 -43.62 -17.23
C ARG A 2 -18.80 -44.38 -18.57
N PRO A 3 -18.65 -43.72 -19.73
CA PRO A 3 -18.32 -44.43 -20.95
C PRO A 3 -16.81 -44.73 -20.99
N VAL A 4 -16.49 -45.98 -21.31
CA VAL A 4 -15.17 -46.39 -21.81
C VAL A 4 -15.24 -46.25 -23.33
N PHE A 5 -14.17 -45.80 -23.98
CA PHE A 5 -14.04 -45.85 -25.44
C PHE A 5 -12.80 -46.65 -25.81
N ASP A 6 -12.97 -47.56 -26.75
CA ASP A 6 -12.03 -48.59 -27.16
C ASP A 6 -11.51 -48.28 -28.59
N PRO A 7 -10.20 -48.22 -28.84
CA PRO A 7 -9.66 -47.77 -30.12
C PRO A 7 -9.25 -48.92 -31.06
N SER A 8 -10.15 -49.40 -31.91
CA SER A 8 -9.76 -50.17 -33.11
C SER A 8 -10.84 -50.23 -34.19
N ALA A 9 -10.63 -49.56 -35.32
CA ALA A 9 -11.24 -49.90 -36.62
C ALA A 9 -10.49 -49.20 -37.76
N ASP A 10 -9.61 -49.92 -38.45
CA ASP A 10 -9.17 -49.56 -39.79
C ASP A 10 -10.34 -49.65 -40.78
N LEU A 11 -10.29 -48.86 -41.88
CA LEU A 11 -10.12 -49.40 -43.25
C LEU A 11 -10.46 -48.36 -44.33
N LYS A 12 -9.50 -48.16 -45.25
CA LYS A 12 -9.66 -47.72 -46.67
C LYS A 12 -10.22 -46.30 -46.89
N GLY A 13 -9.74 -45.51 -47.85
CA GLY A 13 -8.79 -45.79 -48.92
C GLY A 13 -9.44 -45.49 -50.28
N GLU A 14 -9.31 -44.25 -50.73
CA GLU A 14 -9.64 -43.81 -52.10
C GLU A 14 -8.50 -42.92 -52.61
N ASP A 15 -7.95 -43.29 -53.76
CA ASP A 15 -6.94 -42.51 -54.48
C ASP A 15 -7.62 -41.34 -55.23
N SER A 16 -6.96 -40.19 -55.28
CA SER A 16 -7.27 -39.15 -56.26
C SER A 16 -6.00 -38.42 -56.69
N ASP A 17 -5.61 -38.60 -57.95
CA ASP A 17 -4.50 -37.92 -58.59
C ASP A 17 -4.69 -36.38 -58.57
N ALA A 18 -3.62 -35.64 -58.26
CA ALA A 18 -3.51 -34.21 -58.51
C ALA A 18 -2.05 -33.86 -58.85
N GLU A 19 -1.86 -32.99 -59.85
CA GLU A 19 -0.62 -32.89 -60.62
C GLU A 19 0.53 -32.15 -59.92
N GLU A 20 1.76 -32.58 -60.24
CA GLU A 20 3.03 -32.04 -59.71
C GLU A 20 3.44 -30.76 -60.47
N GLU A 21 2.85 -29.60 -60.15
CA GLU A 21 3.32 -28.31 -60.70
C GLU A 21 4.68 -27.89 -60.11
N ARG A 22 5.75 -28.21 -60.83
CA ARG A 22 7.12 -27.77 -60.51
C ARG A 22 7.32 -26.29 -60.84
N MET A 23 7.33 -25.43 -59.81
CA MET A 23 7.81 -24.05 -59.96
C MET A 23 9.33 -24.01 -60.24
N PRO A 24 9.81 -23.09 -61.12
CA PRO A 24 11.22 -22.98 -61.45
C PRO A 24 12.06 -22.38 -60.29
N PRO A 25 13.38 -22.68 -60.22
CA PRO A 25 14.23 -22.25 -59.13
C PRO A 25 14.45 -20.72 -59.12
N THR A 26 14.35 -20.13 -57.94
CA THR A 26 14.62 -18.71 -57.70
C THR A 26 16.12 -18.43 -57.83
N PRO A 27 16.56 -17.36 -58.53
CA PRO A 27 17.98 -17.02 -58.63
C PRO A 27 18.55 -16.52 -57.29
N PRO A 28 19.85 -16.74 -57.01
CA PRO A 28 20.46 -16.35 -55.75
C PRO A 28 20.55 -14.83 -55.59
N VAL A 29 20.16 -14.32 -54.43
CA VAL A 29 20.30 -12.92 -54.03
C VAL A 29 21.78 -12.62 -53.73
N PRO A 30 22.38 -11.53 -54.27
CA PRO A 30 23.79 -11.21 -54.04
C PRO A 30 24.05 -10.77 -52.59
N SER A 31 25.17 -11.22 -52.04
CA SER A 31 25.64 -10.79 -50.72
C SER A 31 26.02 -9.31 -50.71
N PRO A 32 25.72 -8.55 -49.63
CA PRO A 32 26.12 -7.16 -49.52
C PRO A 32 27.64 -7.02 -49.44
N VAL A 33 28.19 -6.13 -50.27
CA VAL A 33 29.62 -5.79 -50.27
C VAL A 33 29.91 -4.87 -49.08
N ILE A 34 30.85 -5.28 -48.22
CA ILE A 34 31.34 -4.47 -47.11
C ILE A 34 32.42 -3.51 -47.66
N PRO A 35 32.26 -2.17 -47.54
CA PRO A 35 33.33 -1.23 -47.89
C PRO A 35 34.47 -1.26 -46.85
N PRO A 36 35.71 -0.91 -47.20
CA PRO A 36 36.84 -0.96 -46.28
C PRO A 36 36.71 0.05 -45.14
N LEU A 37 37.27 -0.27 -43.96
CA LEU A 37 37.47 0.70 -42.88
C LEU A 37 38.41 1.81 -43.35
N GLU A 38 37.95 3.06 -43.32
CA GLU A 38 38.84 4.23 -43.39
C GLU A 38 39.46 4.48 -42.01
N SER A 39 40.77 4.75 -42.01
CA SER A 39 41.57 5.03 -40.81
C SER A 39 41.34 6.45 -40.29
N ILE A 40 41.08 6.57 -38.99
CA ILE A 40 41.08 7.85 -38.24
C ILE A 40 42.43 7.96 -37.48
N PRO A 41 43.07 9.15 -37.40
CA PRO A 41 44.48 9.25 -36.99
C PRO A 41 44.71 9.52 -35.48
N GLU A 42 45.95 9.26 -35.06
CA GLU A 42 46.64 9.83 -33.88
C GLU A 42 46.64 11.38 -33.92
N ALA A 43 46.80 12.16 -32.83
CA ALA A 43 47.08 11.93 -31.40
C ALA A 43 46.49 13.10 -30.57
N ASP A 44 46.53 13.05 -29.22
CA ASP A 44 47.46 13.89 -28.42
C ASP A 44 47.20 13.90 -26.89
N GLU A 45 48.32 13.86 -26.17
CA GLU A 45 48.68 14.37 -24.83
C GLU A 45 47.70 14.32 -23.63
N VAL A 46 48.16 13.58 -22.60
CA VAL A 46 47.68 13.62 -21.21
C VAL A 46 48.66 14.45 -20.35
N PRO A 47 48.19 15.34 -19.46
CA PRO A 47 49.02 15.87 -18.38
C PRO A 47 48.83 15.08 -17.08
N GLU A 48 49.92 14.53 -16.53
CA GLU A 48 49.99 14.08 -15.14
C GLU A 48 49.98 15.29 -14.18
N ILE A 49 49.25 15.22 -13.06
CA ILE A 49 49.59 15.95 -11.82
C ILE A 49 49.48 15.02 -10.61
N SER A 50 50.40 15.21 -9.68
CA SER A 50 50.86 14.29 -8.64
C SER A 50 50.03 14.20 -7.36
N ILE A 51 50.13 13.04 -6.71
CA ILE A 51 49.83 12.79 -5.29
C ILE A 51 50.77 13.61 -4.40
N LEU A 52 50.29 14.10 -3.26
CA LEU A 52 51.13 14.40 -2.08
C LEU A 52 50.38 14.10 -0.77
N ASP A 53 51.15 13.79 0.26
CA ASP A 53 50.78 13.02 1.45
C ASP A 53 50.44 13.86 2.71
N VAL A 54 49.62 13.25 3.59
CA VAL A 54 49.71 13.20 5.06
C VAL A 54 49.70 14.52 5.88
N GLU A 55 48.76 14.60 6.86
CA GLU A 55 49.11 14.70 8.29
C GLU A 55 47.93 14.32 9.22
N GLU A 56 48.18 13.50 10.24
CA GLU A 56 47.28 13.22 11.37
C GLU A 56 47.52 14.25 12.49
N ALA A 57 46.48 14.59 13.27
CA ALA A 57 46.67 15.30 14.54
C ALA A 57 45.60 14.92 15.58
N GLU A 58 46.02 14.86 16.85
CA GLU A 58 45.34 14.14 17.94
C GLU A 58 44.24 14.92 18.69
N THR A 59 43.52 14.14 19.50
CA THR A 59 42.57 14.51 20.56
C THR A 59 42.96 15.69 21.47
N SER A 60 41.96 16.47 21.89
CA SER A 60 41.92 17.00 23.27
C SER A 60 40.48 17.30 23.75
N THR A 61 40.17 16.88 24.98
CA THR A 61 39.02 17.30 25.79
C THR A 61 39.42 18.44 26.72
N PRO A 62 38.46 19.23 27.23
CA PRO A 62 38.59 19.71 28.61
C PRO A 62 37.33 19.63 29.48
N GLU A 63 37.56 19.22 30.72
CA GLU A 63 36.77 19.45 31.93
C GLU A 63 37.39 20.64 32.71
N VAL A 64 36.73 21.40 33.60
CA VAL A 64 35.30 21.57 34.00
C VAL A 64 35.24 22.92 34.75
N GLU A 65 34.10 23.63 34.73
CA GLU A 65 33.84 24.65 35.78
C GLU A 65 32.34 24.75 36.12
N GLU A 66 32.02 24.82 37.42
CA GLU A 66 30.67 24.72 37.99
C GLU A 66 30.17 26.05 38.60
N ALA A 67 28.84 26.25 38.51
CA ALA A 67 28.01 27.13 39.35
C ALA A 67 28.14 28.67 39.15
N PRO A 68 27.10 29.48 39.51
CA PRO A 68 25.88 29.12 40.25
C PRO A 68 24.54 29.39 39.53
N GLN A 69 23.51 28.74 40.07
CA GLN A 69 22.10 28.87 39.66
C GLN A 69 21.56 30.30 39.71
N LYS A 70 20.71 30.65 38.73
CA LYS A 70 19.65 31.64 38.91
C LYS A 70 18.47 31.30 38.00
N SER A 71 17.35 30.92 38.60
CA SER A 71 16.07 30.74 37.91
C SER A 71 15.46 32.11 37.57
N PRO A 72 14.91 32.28 36.37
CA PRO A 72 13.75 33.14 36.13
C PRO A 72 12.50 32.28 35.94
N GLU A 73 11.34 32.82 36.31
CA GLU A 73 10.05 32.14 36.17
C GLU A 73 9.72 31.85 34.70
N ALA A 74 9.10 30.69 34.45
CA ALA A 74 8.55 30.36 33.14
C ALA A 74 7.18 31.04 32.97
N GLU A 75 7.12 32.10 32.18
CA GLU A 75 5.88 32.53 31.55
C GLU A 75 5.57 31.57 30.39
N GLU A 76 4.55 30.74 30.55
CA GLU A 76 4.02 29.90 29.48
C GLU A 76 3.38 30.78 28.39
N ASN A 77 4.14 31.09 27.33
CA ASN A 77 3.57 31.52 26.07
C ASN A 77 3.39 30.30 25.16
N SER A 78 2.13 30.04 24.83
CA SER A 78 1.70 29.08 23.81
C SER A 78 2.06 29.54 22.40
N ASP A 79 1.90 28.62 21.45
CA ASP A 79 2.02 28.80 19.99
C ASP A 79 3.42 29.09 19.44
N ALA A 80 4.10 28.00 19.06
CA ALA A 80 5.13 28.00 18.03
C ALA A 80 4.93 26.78 17.11
N ASP A 81 5.08 26.97 15.80
CA ASP A 81 4.80 25.98 14.76
C ASP A 81 5.49 24.63 15.02
N VAL A 82 4.68 23.58 15.18
CA VAL A 82 5.18 22.20 15.26
C VAL A 82 5.48 21.70 13.85
N VAL A 83 6.68 22.02 13.36
CA VAL A 83 7.35 21.18 12.36
C VAL A 83 7.40 19.76 12.94
N PRO A 84 6.88 18.73 12.24
CA PRO A 84 6.81 17.38 12.80
C PRO A 84 8.22 16.78 12.91
N THR A 85 8.81 16.83 14.11
CA THR A 85 10.02 16.08 14.43
C THR A 85 9.74 14.59 14.42
N ALA A 86 10.62 13.82 13.76
CA ALA A 86 10.46 12.40 13.48
C ALA A 86 10.58 11.46 14.71
N GLU A 87 10.56 12.01 15.93
CA GLU A 87 10.91 11.31 17.17
C GLU A 87 9.70 10.82 17.99
N SER A 88 8.47 11.30 17.72
CA SER A 88 7.29 10.81 18.46
C SER A 88 6.60 9.63 17.77
N GLU A 89 6.37 8.55 18.52
CA GLU A 89 5.67 7.36 18.02
C GLU A 89 4.29 7.71 17.42
N PRO A 90 3.91 7.12 16.27
CA PRO A 90 2.65 7.45 15.60
C PRO A 90 1.41 6.92 16.34
N PHE A 91 1.57 5.90 17.17
CA PHE A 91 0.50 5.29 17.95
C PHE A 91 0.72 5.56 19.44
N VAL A 92 -0.32 6.02 20.13
CA VAL A 92 -0.29 6.30 21.56
C VAL A 92 -1.12 5.25 22.28
N ILE A 93 -0.49 4.56 23.23
CA ILE A 93 -1.16 3.59 24.10
C ILE A 93 -2.01 4.37 25.13
N PHE A 94 -3.21 3.88 25.43
CA PHE A 94 -4.05 4.44 26.48
C PHE A 94 -3.29 4.53 27.81
N ASN A 95 -3.33 5.70 28.46
CA ASN A 95 -2.71 5.90 29.76
C ASN A 95 -3.77 5.79 30.87
N PRO A 96 -3.75 4.75 31.73
CA PRO A 96 -4.69 4.61 32.83
C PRO A 96 -4.73 5.80 33.79
N ASP A 97 -3.64 6.56 33.94
CA ASP A 97 -3.62 7.74 34.82
C ASP A 97 -4.59 8.83 34.33
N THR A 98 -4.84 8.90 33.01
CA THR A 98 -5.86 9.80 32.42
C THR A 98 -7.31 9.29 32.62
N ALA A 99 -7.50 8.13 33.24
CA ALA A 99 -8.83 7.67 33.65
C ALA A 99 -9.36 8.46 34.86
N GLU A 100 -8.49 9.07 35.68
CA GLU A 100 -8.93 9.96 36.78
C GLU A 100 -9.57 11.25 36.24
N ASP A 101 -9.20 11.69 35.04
CA ASP A 101 -9.80 12.82 34.32
C ASP A 101 -11.13 12.45 33.60
N GLN A 102 -11.53 11.17 33.58
CA GLN A 102 -12.77 10.77 32.92
C GLN A 102 -13.99 11.15 33.78
N PRO A 103 -14.98 11.87 33.21
CA PRO A 103 -16.13 12.32 33.99
C PRO A 103 -17.02 11.15 34.41
N VAL A 104 -17.68 11.30 35.55
CA VAL A 104 -18.60 10.28 36.08
C VAL A 104 -19.76 10.07 35.10
N ALA A 105 -19.97 8.81 34.69
CA ALA A 105 -21.07 8.46 33.80
C ALA A 105 -22.43 8.80 34.45
N PRO A 106 -23.34 9.49 33.74
CA PRO A 106 -24.67 9.77 34.27
C PRO A 106 -25.53 8.49 34.27
N ASP A 107 -26.68 8.54 34.93
CA ASP A 107 -27.69 7.48 34.78
C ASP A 107 -28.16 7.38 33.31
N ASN A 108 -28.80 6.26 32.95
CA ASN A 108 -29.22 5.99 31.57
C ASN A 108 -30.34 6.93 31.04
N SER A 109 -30.89 7.82 31.87
CA SER A 109 -31.81 8.89 31.48
C SER A 109 -31.13 10.26 31.38
N GLY A 110 -29.86 10.37 31.75
CA GLY A 110 -29.06 11.59 31.62
C GLY A 110 -28.84 12.01 30.17
N GLY A 111 -28.54 13.31 30.01
CA GLY A 111 -28.04 13.86 28.75
C GLY A 111 -26.55 13.57 28.58
N ILE A 112 -26.14 13.30 27.35
CA ILE A 112 -24.75 13.00 26.97
C ILE A 112 -24.38 13.75 25.69
N ASP A 113 -23.11 14.12 25.56
CA ASP A 113 -22.54 14.72 24.36
C ASP A 113 -21.59 13.71 23.69
N LEU A 114 -21.87 13.40 22.41
CA LEU A 114 -20.98 12.61 21.56
C LEU A 114 -20.10 13.56 20.74
N TYR A 115 -18.79 13.47 20.92
CA TYR A 115 -17.81 14.21 20.15
C TYR A 115 -17.15 13.31 19.10
N VAL A 116 -16.87 13.87 17.92
CA VAL A 116 -16.01 13.26 16.92
C VAL A 116 -14.83 14.21 16.76
N ASP A 117 -13.67 13.85 17.29
CA ASP A 117 -12.55 14.78 17.51
C ASP A 117 -11.50 14.76 16.38
N ARG A 118 -11.21 13.58 15.81
CA ARG A 118 -10.11 13.42 14.84
C ARG A 118 -10.27 12.14 14.02
N VAL A 119 -9.82 12.13 12.78
CA VAL A 119 -9.45 10.88 12.07
C VAL A 119 -7.93 10.80 12.03
N GLN A 120 -7.37 9.67 12.43
CA GLN A 120 -5.92 9.42 12.44
C GLN A 120 -5.49 8.68 11.16
N PHE A 121 -4.42 9.15 10.54
CA PHE A 121 -3.71 8.53 9.42
C PHE A 121 -4.61 8.08 8.26
N ILE A 122 -5.11 9.05 7.49
CA ILE A 122 -5.83 8.75 6.24
C ILE A 122 -4.88 8.16 5.18
N PRO A 123 -5.33 7.19 4.36
CA PRO A 123 -4.53 6.57 3.30
C PRO A 123 -4.04 7.55 2.21
N ASP A 124 -3.01 7.16 1.45
CA ASP A 124 -2.40 8.02 0.40
C ASP A 124 -3.30 8.31 -0.80
N ASN A 125 -4.29 7.46 -1.05
CA ASN A 125 -5.33 7.72 -2.04
C ASN A 125 -6.49 8.55 -1.50
N ALA A 126 -6.52 8.90 -0.22
CA ALA A 126 -7.44 9.91 0.32
C ALA A 126 -6.89 11.33 0.10
N THR A 127 -7.75 12.33 0.26
CA THR A 127 -7.38 13.76 0.11
C THR A 127 -7.97 14.61 1.23
N ILE A 128 -9.28 14.77 1.23
CA ILE A 128 -10.08 15.55 2.20
C ILE A 128 -11.20 14.64 2.74
N ILE A 129 -11.69 14.87 3.96
CA ILE A 129 -12.61 13.92 4.62
C ILE A 129 -13.91 14.51 5.16
N LYS A 130 -14.93 13.66 5.31
CA LYS A 130 -16.12 13.96 6.11
C LYS A 130 -16.51 12.72 6.91
N VAL A 131 -16.72 12.87 8.21
CA VAL A 131 -17.32 11.81 9.02
C VAL A 131 -18.83 11.98 8.98
N THR A 132 -19.53 10.95 8.56
CA THR A 132 -21.00 10.86 8.64
C THR A 132 -21.40 9.75 9.58
N GLY A 133 -22.62 9.77 10.09
CA GLY A 133 -23.09 8.68 10.92
C GLY A 133 -24.52 8.82 11.39
N ARG A 134 -24.96 7.82 12.16
CA ARG A 134 -26.29 7.77 12.74
C ARG A 134 -26.26 7.01 14.06
N VAL A 135 -27.02 7.52 15.03
CA VAL A 135 -27.36 6.77 16.25
C VAL A 135 -28.46 5.75 15.91
N MET A 136 -28.18 4.48 16.12
CA MET A 136 -29.01 3.33 15.78
C MET A 136 -29.49 2.62 17.05
N LYS A 137 -30.63 1.91 16.96
CA LYS A 137 -31.29 1.19 18.07
C LYS A 137 -31.70 2.06 19.29
N SER A 138 -31.55 3.38 19.18
CA SER A 138 -32.07 4.31 20.18
C SER A 138 -33.60 4.35 20.16
N ASN A 139 -34.18 4.56 21.33
CA ASN A 139 -35.59 4.85 21.57
C ASN A 139 -35.87 6.38 21.66
N LEU A 140 -34.87 7.21 21.35
CA LEU A 140 -35.04 8.65 21.19
C LEU A 140 -35.59 8.98 19.80
N ASP A 141 -36.55 9.89 19.75
CA ASP A 141 -37.24 10.29 18.54
C ASP A 141 -36.40 11.31 17.74
N SER A 142 -36.40 11.19 16.40
CA SER A 142 -35.92 12.20 15.45
C SER A 142 -34.47 12.71 15.66
N LEU A 143 -33.53 11.84 16.04
CA LEU A 143 -32.11 12.19 16.14
C LEU A 143 -31.53 12.63 14.77
N PRO A 144 -30.73 13.71 14.71
CA PRO A 144 -30.10 14.15 13.47
C PRO A 144 -29.00 13.20 13.01
N ASP A 145 -28.77 13.14 11.70
CA ASP A 145 -27.60 12.46 11.13
C ASP A 145 -26.32 13.25 11.45
N ILE A 146 -25.25 12.52 11.78
CA ILE A 146 -23.92 13.08 12.04
C ILE A 146 -23.30 13.53 10.71
N ALA A 147 -22.72 14.72 10.68
CA ALA A 147 -22.03 15.30 9.53
C ALA A 147 -20.89 16.23 9.98
N ALA A 148 -19.79 15.63 10.43
CA ALA A 148 -18.58 16.32 10.89
C ALA A 148 -17.60 16.51 9.73
N PHE A 149 -17.09 17.74 9.58
CA PHE A 149 -16.06 18.12 8.62
C PHE A 149 -14.76 18.43 9.35
N ALA A 150 -13.62 18.34 8.66
CA ALA A 150 -12.35 18.69 9.27
C ALA A 150 -12.10 20.20 9.27
N GLU A 151 -11.33 20.67 10.25
CA GLU A 151 -10.82 22.04 10.30
C GLU A 151 -9.78 22.26 9.18
N LEU A 152 -9.87 23.41 8.49
CA LEU A 152 -9.04 23.72 7.32
C LEU A 152 -7.53 23.67 7.63
N ASP A 153 -7.13 24.22 8.77
CA ASP A 153 -5.72 24.34 9.14
C ASP A 153 -5.21 23.15 9.99
N SER A 154 -6.06 22.15 10.21
CA SER A 154 -5.64 20.88 10.82
C SER A 154 -4.87 19.99 9.84
N SER A 155 -4.09 19.06 10.38
CA SER A 155 -3.26 18.13 9.59
C SER A 155 -4.08 17.37 8.54
N ALA A 156 -3.67 17.37 7.26
CA ALA A 156 -4.37 16.57 6.25
C ALA A 156 -4.26 15.06 6.52
N ARG A 157 -3.13 14.60 7.08
CA ARG A 157 -2.88 13.18 7.37
C ARG A 157 -3.71 12.69 8.54
N SER A 158 -3.91 13.55 9.56
CA SER A 158 -4.74 13.24 10.73
C SER A 158 -5.72 14.40 11.07
N PRO A 159 -6.77 14.61 10.25
CA PRO A 159 -7.61 15.81 10.35
C PRO A 159 -8.43 15.89 11.63
N GLN A 160 -8.48 17.08 12.21
CA GLN A 160 -9.27 17.39 13.41
C GLN A 160 -10.68 17.78 13.04
N LEU A 161 -11.66 17.40 13.87
CA LEU A 161 -13.07 17.67 13.68
C LEU A 161 -13.62 18.32 14.95
N ALA A 162 -14.13 19.54 14.84
CA ALA A 162 -14.82 20.23 15.93
C ALA A 162 -16.33 19.89 15.93
N TYR A 163 -16.68 18.62 16.20
CA TYR A 163 -18.08 18.18 16.15
C TYR A 163 -18.60 17.63 17.48
N ARG A 164 -19.79 18.11 17.88
CA ARG A 164 -20.56 17.66 19.05
C ARG A 164 -22.00 17.35 18.65
N LEU A 165 -22.50 16.18 19.04
CA LEU A 165 -23.90 15.79 18.98
C LEU A 165 -24.46 15.63 20.41
N PRO A 166 -25.29 16.58 20.89
CA PRO A 166 -26.03 16.42 22.14
C PRO A 166 -27.15 15.38 21.99
N LEU A 167 -27.29 14.50 22.97
CA LEU A 167 -28.30 13.44 23.05
C LEU A 167 -29.04 13.49 24.39
N ASN A 168 -30.36 13.30 24.37
CA ASN A 168 -31.23 13.21 25.55
C ASN A 168 -31.13 14.41 26.52
N THR A 169 -30.85 15.60 25.99
CA THR A 169 -30.49 16.78 26.80
C THR A 169 -31.68 17.47 27.43
N ASP A 170 -32.82 17.55 26.72
CA ASP A 170 -34.09 18.17 27.14
C ASP A 170 -34.54 17.66 28.52
N PRO A 171 -34.46 18.48 29.59
CA PRO A 171 -34.79 18.06 30.95
C PRO A 171 -36.26 17.66 31.15
N GLU A 172 -37.19 18.18 30.35
CA GLU A 172 -38.63 17.92 30.51
C GLU A 172 -39.07 16.62 29.81
N ASN A 173 -38.30 16.15 28.81
CA ASN A 173 -38.63 14.97 27.99
C ASN A 173 -37.59 13.84 28.08
N ARG A 174 -36.70 13.82 29.08
CA ARG A 174 -35.69 12.77 29.25
C ARG A 174 -36.33 11.38 29.32
N LYS A 175 -35.84 10.47 28.47
CA LYS A 175 -36.23 9.06 28.46
C LYS A 175 -35.00 8.20 28.78
N PRO A 176 -35.11 7.09 29.52
CA PRO A 176 -34.03 6.14 29.64
C PRO A 176 -33.64 5.61 28.25
N MET A 177 -32.38 5.78 27.88
CA MET A 177 -31.85 5.32 26.59
C MET A 177 -31.69 3.79 26.58
N SER A 178 -32.02 3.18 25.44
CA SER A 178 -31.82 1.76 25.18
C SER A 178 -30.34 1.38 25.34
N HIS A 179 -30.04 0.38 26.18
CA HIS A 179 -28.68 -0.14 26.37
C HIS A 179 -28.06 -0.68 25.07
N ASP A 180 -28.91 -1.08 24.13
CA ASP A 180 -28.59 -1.58 22.79
C ASP A 180 -28.19 -0.46 21.80
N THR A 181 -28.11 0.81 22.24
CA THR A 181 -27.83 1.96 21.37
C THR A 181 -26.38 1.95 20.86
N LEU A 182 -26.22 2.12 19.54
CA LEU A 182 -24.93 2.14 18.85
C LEU A 182 -24.83 3.39 17.96
N VAL A 183 -23.63 3.96 17.77
CA VAL A 183 -23.35 4.88 16.67
C VAL A 183 -22.66 4.13 15.54
N LEU A 184 -23.16 4.28 14.31
CA LEU A 184 -22.45 3.91 13.10
C LEU A 184 -21.79 5.16 12.51
N LEU A 185 -20.46 5.16 12.40
CA LEU A 185 -19.68 6.25 11.78
C LEU A 185 -19.03 5.75 10.47
N ARG A 186 -18.98 6.62 9.45
CA ARG A 186 -18.47 6.34 8.10
C ARG A 186 -17.67 7.53 7.58
N VAL A 187 -16.41 7.30 7.23
CA VAL A 187 -15.46 8.34 6.79
C VAL A 187 -15.39 8.38 5.27
N TYR A 188 -15.88 9.47 4.68
CA TYR A 188 -15.86 9.74 3.25
C TYR A 188 -14.58 10.48 2.84
N THR A 189 -14.14 10.29 1.59
CA THR A 189 -13.05 11.06 0.99
C THR A 189 -13.24 11.21 -0.53
N VAL A 190 -12.51 12.14 -1.14
CA VAL A 190 -12.29 12.12 -2.59
C VAL A 190 -11.03 11.32 -2.88
N ASP A 191 -11.11 10.37 -3.81
CA ASP A 191 -9.95 9.60 -4.25
C ASP A 191 -8.95 10.46 -5.02
N LYS A 192 -7.67 10.33 -4.69
CA LYS A 192 -6.57 11.10 -5.28
C LYS A 192 -6.42 10.87 -6.78
N ASP A 193 -6.69 9.67 -7.27
CA ASP A 193 -6.38 9.28 -8.65
C ASP A 193 -7.63 9.22 -9.55
N SER A 194 -8.77 8.74 -9.04
CA SER A 194 -10.04 8.71 -9.80
C SER A 194 -10.88 9.98 -9.65
N LYS A 195 -10.59 10.82 -8.66
CA LYS A 195 -11.38 11.99 -8.25
C LYS A 195 -12.84 11.66 -7.87
N THR A 196 -13.19 10.40 -7.61
CA THR A 196 -14.54 10.01 -7.19
C THR A 196 -14.73 10.14 -5.68
N LEU A 197 -15.96 10.40 -5.23
CA LEU A 197 -16.31 10.33 -3.81
C LEU A 197 -16.38 8.85 -3.36
N LEU A 198 -15.53 8.47 -2.42
CA LEU A 198 -15.40 7.13 -1.86
C LEU A 198 -15.57 7.15 -0.33
N VAL A 199 -15.51 5.97 0.28
CA VAL A 199 -15.42 5.79 1.73
C VAL A 199 -14.14 5.06 2.11
N ILE A 200 -13.36 5.67 3.00
CA ILE A 200 -12.16 5.09 3.61
C ILE A 200 -12.56 3.86 4.43
N GLY A 201 -13.46 4.06 5.40
CA GLY A 201 -13.93 2.97 6.25
C GLY A 201 -15.12 3.36 7.13
N SER A 202 -15.57 2.40 7.92
CA SER A 202 -16.67 2.54 8.89
C SER A 202 -16.28 1.91 10.22
N CYS A 203 -16.90 2.37 11.31
CA CYS A 203 -16.79 1.76 12.64
C CYS A 203 -18.13 1.84 13.37
N LEU A 204 -18.26 1.03 14.43
CA LEU A 204 -19.42 1.01 15.32
C LEU A 204 -18.95 1.31 16.74
N PHE A 205 -19.67 2.17 17.44
CA PHE A 205 -19.41 2.53 18.83
C PHE A 205 -20.63 2.22 19.71
N PRO A 206 -20.54 1.36 20.73
CA PRO A 206 -21.60 1.20 21.70
C PRO A 206 -21.57 2.35 22.71
N LEU A 207 -22.74 2.97 22.94
CA LEU A 207 -22.87 4.05 23.93
C LEU A 207 -22.86 3.51 25.35
N PHE A 208 -23.12 2.21 25.53
CA PHE A 208 -23.14 1.53 26.82
C PHE A 208 -22.09 0.42 26.86
N MET A 209 -21.57 0.17 28.06
CA MET A 209 -20.66 -0.94 28.37
C MET A 209 -21.16 -1.68 29.61
N GLU A 210 -20.78 -2.95 29.74
CA GLU A 210 -20.98 -3.73 30.96
C GLU A 210 -19.70 -3.74 31.78
N GLU A 211 -19.80 -3.42 33.07
CA GLU A 211 -18.68 -3.37 34.00
C GLU A 211 -19.20 -3.76 35.40
N ASP A 212 -18.49 -4.68 36.08
CA ASP A 212 -18.92 -5.27 37.37
C ASP A 212 -20.37 -5.78 37.40
N GLY A 213 -20.89 -6.22 36.24
CA GLY A 213 -22.26 -6.69 36.07
C GLY A 213 -23.33 -5.58 36.01
N GLN A 214 -22.91 -4.32 35.88
CA GLN A 214 -23.79 -3.17 35.67
C GLN A 214 -23.60 -2.58 34.27
N THR A 215 -24.69 -2.21 33.60
CA THR A 215 -24.64 -1.50 32.32
C THR A 215 -24.59 0.01 32.57
N ARG A 216 -23.51 0.67 32.15
CA ARG A 216 -23.31 2.13 32.27
C ARG A 216 -22.96 2.76 30.93
N PHE A 217 -23.06 4.09 30.82
CA PHE A 217 -22.57 4.78 29.63
C PHE A 217 -21.06 4.58 29.48
N ASN A 218 -20.62 4.34 28.25
CA ASN A 218 -19.23 4.13 27.83
C ASN A 218 -18.49 5.47 27.69
N VAL A 219 -18.45 6.21 28.79
CA VAL A 219 -17.90 7.57 28.89
C VAL A 219 -16.37 7.55 28.76
N GLY A 220 -15.79 8.66 28.30
CA GLY A 220 -14.35 8.80 28.06
C GLY A 220 -13.99 8.91 26.58
N GLY A 221 -12.69 8.89 26.29
CA GLY A 221 -12.15 8.93 24.93
C GLY A 221 -11.93 7.54 24.36
N HIS A 222 -12.26 7.34 23.09
CA HIS A 222 -12.14 6.06 22.40
C HIS A 222 -11.45 6.24 21.05
N GLN A 223 -10.51 5.35 20.73
CA GLN A 223 -9.90 5.26 19.39
C GLN A 223 -10.40 4.00 18.69
N LEU A 224 -11.23 4.16 17.67
CA LEU A 224 -11.83 3.05 16.93
C LEU A 224 -11.19 2.87 15.56
N ARG A 225 -10.86 1.64 15.21
CA ARG A 225 -10.24 1.30 13.94
C ARG A 225 -11.24 1.39 12.79
N LEU A 226 -10.85 2.05 11.69
CA LEU A 226 -11.68 2.10 10.49
C LEU A 226 -11.62 0.78 9.75
N ARG A 227 -12.76 0.27 9.28
CA ARG A 227 -12.85 -1.01 8.57
C ARG A 227 -13.53 -0.86 7.21
N ARG A 228 -13.05 -1.60 6.21
CA ARG A 228 -13.52 -1.52 4.82
C ARG A 228 -14.79 -2.32 4.62
N GLY A 229 -15.93 -1.72 4.92
CA GLY A 229 -17.22 -2.33 4.61
C GLY A 229 -18.38 -1.65 5.31
N MET A 230 -19.48 -2.39 5.41
CA MET A 230 -20.67 -2.07 6.19
C MET A 230 -21.10 -3.34 6.95
N PRO A 231 -21.84 -3.22 8.06
CA PRO A 231 -22.40 -4.37 8.76
C PRO A 231 -23.30 -5.23 7.84
N ASP A 232 -23.28 -6.55 8.03
CA ASP A 232 -24.17 -7.47 7.31
C ASP A 232 -25.63 -7.23 7.69
N THR A 233 -26.40 -6.65 6.76
CA THR A 233 -27.81 -6.27 6.97
C THR A 233 -28.75 -7.45 7.18
N LYS A 234 -28.28 -8.69 6.97
CA LYS A 234 -29.04 -9.93 7.26
C LYS A 234 -28.90 -10.39 8.71
N LYS A 235 -27.96 -9.82 9.48
CA LYS A 235 -27.67 -10.18 10.87
C LYS A 235 -28.12 -9.06 11.82
N PRO A 236 -28.40 -9.37 13.10
CA PRO A 236 -28.56 -8.34 14.12
C PRO A 236 -27.31 -7.45 14.17
N LEU A 237 -27.52 -6.15 14.18
CA LEU A 237 -26.45 -5.17 14.35
C LEU A 237 -25.95 -5.18 15.80
N LEU A 238 -24.66 -5.42 15.99
CA LEU A 238 -23.93 -5.47 17.26
C LEU A 238 -22.68 -4.59 17.12
N ALA A 239 -22.08 -4.13 18.22
CA ALA A 239 -20.82 -3.38 18.18
C ALA A 239 -19.73 -4.14 17.38
N SER A 240 -19.64 -5.45 17.59
CA SER A 240 -18.71 -6.36 16.91
C SER A 240 -19.08 -6.75 15.47
N SER A 241 -20.17 -6.22 14.89
CA SER A 241 -20.61 -6.58 13.53
C SER A 241 -19.59 -6.24 12.43
N LEU A 242 -18.58 -5.41 12.72
CA LEU A 242 -17.49 -5.11 11.79
C LEU A 242 -16.19 -5.84 12.12
N ASP A 243 -16.06 -6.62 13.21
CA ASP A 243 -14.75 -7.09 13.68
C ASP A 243 -14.03 -8.07 12.73
N ASN A 244 -14.82 -8.79 11.93
CA ASN A 244 -14.32 -9.68 10.87
C ASN A 244 -14.13 -8.99 9.52
N VAL A 245 -14.42 -7.69 9.42
CA VAL A 245 -14.21 -6.88 8.22
C VAL A 245 -12.77 -6.36 8.20
N ILE A 246 -12.14 -6.43 7.03
CA ILE A 246 -10.74 -6.04 6.83
C ILE A 246 -10.53 -4.60 7.33
N PRO A 247 -9.60 -4.36 8.27
CA PRO A 247 -9.27 -3.02 8.73
C PRO A 247 -8.58 -2.21 7.61
N VAL A 248 -8.80 -0.91 7.62
CA VAL A 248 -7.96 0.03 6.86
C VAL A 248 -6.60 0.10 7.60
N PRO A 249 -5.45 -0.08 6.92
CA PRO A 249 -4.15 -0.05 7.57
C PRO A 249 -3.89 1.28 8.27
N GLY A 250 -3.55 1.24 9.56
CA GLY A 250 -3.21 2.42 10.38
C GLY A 250 -4.37 3.40 10.70
N ALA A 251 -5.43 3.43 9.89
CA ALA A 251 -6.47 4.44 9.99
C ALA A 251 -7.48 4.17 11.12
N SER A 252 -7.72 5.19 11.95
CA SER A 252 -8.66 5.13 13.08
C SER A 252 -9.39 6.46 13.28
N ILE A 253 -10.42 6.47 14.12
CA ILE A 253 -11.18 7.68 14.49
C ILE A 253 -11.14 7.86 16.01
N LEU A 254 -10.96 9.10 16.45
CA LEU A 254 -11.03 9.51 17.84
C LEU A 254 -12.41 10.12 18.11
N LEU A 255 -13.05 9.66 19.17
CA LEU A 255 -14.36 10.13 19.63
C LEU A 255 -14.38 10.19 21.15
N ARG A 256 -15.25 11.02 21.71
CA ARG A 256 -15.52 11.05 23.16
C ARG A 256 -17.01 10.92 23.42
N LEU A 257 -17.36 10.21 24.48
CA LEU A 257 -18.69 10.27 25.07
C LEU A 257 -18.56 10.94 26.43
N MET A 258 -19.26 12.05 26.65
CA MET A 258 -19.19 12.83 27.89
C MET A 258 -20.60 13.03 28.44
N PRO A 259 -20.79 13.30 29.75
CA PRO A 259 -22.03 13.89 30.24
C PRO A 259 -22.29 15.21 29.52
N HIS A 260 -23.55 15.55 29.28
CA HIS A 260 -23.91 16.78 28.58
C HIS A 260 -23.48 18.03 29.37
N GLY A 261 -22.82 18.96 28.68
CA GLY A 261 -22.49 20.30 29.20
C GLY A 261 -23.02 21.40 28.28
N GLU A 262 -23.16 22.63 28.80
CA GLU A 262 -23.60 23.76 27.97
C GLU A 262 -22.53 24.08 26.91
N GLU A 263 -21.27 24.17 27.33
CA GLU A 263 -20.12 24.50 26.49
C GLU A 263 -19.50 23.28 25.77
N MET A 264 -18.81 23.55 24.66
CA MET A 264 -18.07 22.52 23.93
C MET A 264 -16.70 22.29 24.57
N ILE A 265 -16.43 21.07 25.03
CA ILE A 265 -15.15 20.68 25.61
C ILE A 265 -14.14 20.40 24.47
N PRO A 266 -13.00 21.11 24.41
CA PRO A 266 -11.94 20.84 23.42
C PRO A 266 -11.42 19.40 23.48
N ALA A 267 -10.87 18.91 22.37
CA ALA A 267 -10.29 17.56 22.29
C ALA A 267 -8.96 17.49 23.07
N PRO A 268 -8.76 16.50 23.97
CA PRO A 268 -7.47 16.28 24.60
C PRO A 268 -6.36 16.01 23.57
N PRO A 269 -5.12 16.47 23.81
CA PRO A 269 -4.00 16.17 22.92
C PRO A 269 -3.83 14.65 22.77
N TYR A 270 -3.72 14.14 21.54
CA TYR A 270 -3.58 12.68 21.31
C TYR A 270 -2.39 12.06 22.07
N LYS A 271 -1.30 12.82 22.25
CA LYS A 271 -0.12 12.42 23.02
C LYS A 271 -0.35 12.24 24.53
N SER A 272 -1.49 12.67 25.09
CA SER A 272 -1.82 12.45 26.51
C SER A 272 -2.12 10.99 26.86
N GLY A 273 -2.52 10.16 25.89
CA GLY A 273 -3.01 8.81 26.14
C GLY A 273 -4.47 8.74 26.61
N PHE A 274 -5.24 9.83 26.54
CA PHE A 274 -6.64 9.89 26.99
C PHE A 274 -7.60 8.91 26.27
N TYR A 275 -7.28 8.51 25.04
CA TYR A 275 -8.16 7.69 24.21
C TYR A 275 -7.88 6.19 24.40
N HIS A 276 -8.90 5.41 24.79
CA HIS A 276 -8.84 3.95 24.83
C HIS A 276 -8.47 3.38 23.46
N SER A 277 -7.23 2.92 23.31
CA SER A 277 -6.63 2.61 22.00
C SER A 277 -6.34 1.14 21.73
N ASP A 278 -6.56 0.24 22.70
CA ASP A 278 -6.23 -1.19 22.59
C ASP A 278 -6.81 -1.88 21.35
N GLN A 279 -8.09 -1.62 21.03
CA GLN A 279 -8.77 -2.20 19.85
C GLN A 279 -8.23 -1.67 18.51
N SER A 280 -7.50 -0.55 18.55
CA SER A 280 -6.88 0.11 17.40
C SER A 280 -5.37 -0.11 17.32
N ARG A 281 -4.77 -0.90 18.22
CA ARG A 281 -3.34 -1.15 18.26
C ARG A 281 -2.82 -1.68 16.91
N PRO A 282 -1.88 -0.99 16.25
CA PRO A 282 -1.32 -1.41 14.98
C PRO A 282 -0.44 -2.65 15.14
N ASN A 283 -0.42 -3.51 14.12
CA ASN A 283 0.57 -4.58 14.03
C ASN A 283 1.93 -4.04 13.52
N MET A 284 2.95 -4.90 13.45
CA MET A 284 4.30 -4.50 13.01
C MET A 284 4.35 -3.95 11.57
N SER A 285 3.50 -4.43 10.66
CA SER A 285 3.42 -3.92 9.28
C SER A 285 2.74 -2.56 9.25
N GLU A 286 1.70 -2.36 10.06
CA GLU A 286 1.04 -1.06 10.19
C GLU A 286 1.94 -0.02 10.86
N MET A 287 2.74 -0.40 11.86
CA MET A 287 3.74 0.51 12.43
C MET A 287 4.79 0.97 11.42
N ARG A 288 5.09 0.17 10.38
CA ARG A 288 5.94 0.62 9.26
C ARG A 288 5.21 1.64 8.39
N ILE A 289 3.97 1.36 8.00
CA ILE A 289 3.12 2.29 7.21
C ILE A 289 2.95 3.62 7.95
N LEU A 290 2.68 3.59 9.25
CA LEU A 290 2.49 4.79 10.06
C LEU A 290 3.76 5.65 10.15
N ARG A 291 4.94 5.03 10.22
CA ARG A 291 6.24 5.75 10.20
C ARG A 291 6.54 6.32 8.81
N ASP A 292 6.28 5.55 7.75
CA ASP A 292 6.39 5.99 6.37
C ASP A 292 5.51 7.23 6.10
N PHE A 293 4.25 7.22 6.58
CA PHE A 293 3.34 8.37 6.57
C PHE A 293 3.79 9.58 7.40
N GLN A 294 4.64 9.40 8.44
CA GLN A 294 5.24 10.51 9.19
C GLN A 294 6.44 11.12 8.45
N SER A 295 7.15 10.34 7.63
CA SER A 295 8.27 10.81 6.81
C SER A 295 7.87 11.33 5.42
N ASP A 296 6.63 11.07 4.97
CA ASP A 296 6.13 11.52 3.67
C ASP A 296 5.90 13.05 3.63
N THR A 297 6.91 13.77 3.12
CA THR A 297 6.87 15.22 2.87
C THR A 297 6.08 15.60 1.61
N LEU A 298 5.65 14.62 0.79
CA LEU A 298 4.84 14.85 -0.41
C LEU A 298 3.34 14.83 -0.13
N PHE A 299 2.89 14.38 1.05
CA PHE A 299 1.51 14.56 1.49
C PHE A 299 1.22 16.05 1.79
N PRO A 300 -0.02 16.54 1.61
CA PRO A 300 -0.39 17.87 2.09
C PRO A 300 -0.21 18.00 3.60
N LEU A 301 0.26 19.15 4.07
CA LEU A 301 0.42 19.44 5.49
C LEU A 301 -0.94 19.68 6.16
N SER A 302 -1.80 20.50 5.54
CA SER A 302 -3.11 20.88 6.06
C SER A 302 -4.29 20.49 5.16
N VAL A 303 -5.49 20.42 5.72
CA VAL A 303 -6.73 20.16 4.95
C VAL A 303 -6.95 21.24 3.88
N ARG A 304 -6.62 22.50 4.17
CA ARG A 304 -6.60 23.63 3.23
C ARG A 304 -5.70 23.34 2.03
N GLU A 305 -4.48 22.89 2.27
CA GLU A 305 -3.56 22.53 1.19
C GLU A 305 -4.10 21.32 0.39
N ALA A 306 -4.66 20.32 1.06
CA ALA A 306 -5.29 19.17 0.39
C ALA A 306 -6.47 19.57 -0.50
N ILE A 307 -7.27 20.57 -0.08
CA ILE A 307 -8.33 21.18 -0.90
C ILE A 307 -7.72 21.86 -2.14
N HIS A 308 -6.73 22.74 -1.98
CA HIS A 308 -6.13 23.45 -3.11
C HIS A 308 -5.44 22.51 -4.11
N ARG A 309 -4.68 21.52 -3.64
CA ARG A 309 -4.10 20.48 -4.52
C ARG A 309 -5.18 19.68 -5.25
N LEU A 310 -6.35 19.45 -4.63
CA LEU A 310 -7.49 18.80 -5.29
C LEU A 310 -8.18 19.73 -6.31
N GLN A 311 -8.39 21.01 -6.00
CA GLN A 311 -8.92 22.02 -6.93
C GLN A 311 -8.06 22.10 -8.20
N ILE A 312 -6.75 22.27 -8.06
CA ILE A 312 -5.77 22.31 -9.16
C ILE A 312 -5.83 21.00 -9.98
N ALA A 313 -5.85 19.84 -9.31
CA ALA A 313 -5.96 18.54 -9.98
C ALA A 313 -7.35 18.24 -10.58
N GLN A 314 -8.33 19.14 -10.41
CA GLN A 314 -9.62 19.14 -11.11
C GLN A 314 -9.70 20.26 -12.17
N GLY A 315 -8.59 20.95 -12.45
CA GLY A 315 -8.52 22.01 -13.47
C GLY A 315 -9.09 23.36 -13.03
N MET A 316 -9.34 23.55 -11.73
CA MET A 316 -9.67 24.87 -11.19
C MET A 316 -8.40 25.72 -11.07
N PRO A 317 -8.47 27.05 -11.25
CA PRO A 317 -7.32 27.93 -11.04
C PRO A 317 -6.86 27.87 -9.57
N PRO A 318 -5.56 28.07 -9.28
CA PRO A 318 -5.10 28.25 -7.91
C PRO A 318 -5.75 29.51 -7.33
N ALA A 319 -6.54 29.34 -6.28
CA ALA A 319 -7.21 30.44 -5.60
C ALA A 319 -6.29 31.02 -4.52
N GLU A 320 -5.41 31.96 -4.92
CA GLU A 320 -4.41 32.56 -4.04
C GLU A 320 -5.01 33.33 -2.84
N GLU A 321 -6.29 33.76 -2.94
CA GLU A 321 -7.03 34.47 -1.88
C GLU A 321 -8.50 33.97 -1.75
N GLU A 322 -8.73 32.65 -1.72
CA GLU A 322 -10.07 32.12 -1.40
C GLU A 322 -10.38 32.29 0.11
N SER A 323 -11.44 33.02 0.45
CA SER A 323 -11.88 33.18 1.84
C SER A 323 -12.29 31.84 2.47
N ASP A 324 -12.03 31.62 3.76
CA ASP A 324 -12.35 30.38 4.48
C ASP A 324 -13.80 29.91 4.28
N ALA A 325 -14.77 30.82 4.32
CA ALA A 325 -16.19 30.49 4.10
C ALA A 325 -16.46 29.93 2.69
N ALA A 326 -15.74 30.40 1.67
CA ALA A 326 -15.85 29.88 0.30
C ALA A 326 -15.17 28.50 0.19
N LEU A 327 -13.99 28.34 0.81
CA LEU A 327 -13.25 27.08 0.83
C LEU A 327 -14.02 25.98 1.58
N GLU A 328 -14.61 26.31 2.73
CA GLU A 328 -15.53 25.46 3.46
C GLU A 328 -16.77 25.08 2.64
N GLN A 329 -17.38 26.04 1.94
CA GLN A 329 -18.56 25.74 1.13
C GLN A 329 -18.21 24.81 -0.04
N TRP A 330 -17.07 25.02 -0.70
CA TRP A 330 -16.56 24.12 -1.74
C TRP A 330 -16.30 22.72 -1.16
N TYR A 331 -15.66 22.62 0.00
CA TYR A 331 -15.37 21.37 0.69
C TYR A 331 -16.65 20.59 1.07
N ARG A 332 -17.64 21.31 1.62
CA ARG A 332 -18.95 20.77 1.99
C ARG A 332 -19.70 20.23 0.78
N ASP A 333 -19.69 20.97 -0.33
CA ASP A 333 -20.27 20.56 -1.60
C ASP A 333 -19.55 19.37 -2.22
N ARG A 334 -18.22 19.40 -2.21
CA ARG A 334 -17.37 18.38 -2.84
C ARG A 334 -17.51 17.00 -2.21
N LEU A 335 -17.83 16.97 -0.92
CA LEU A 335 -18.16 15.77 -0.15
C LEU A 335 -19.68 15.56 0.03
N ASP A 336 -20.54 16.23 -0.74
CA ASP A 336 -21.96 15.90 -0.79
C ASP A 336 -22.21 14.69 -1.70
N ALA A 337 -22.56 13.57 -1.06
CA ALA A 337 -22.98 12.34 -1.71
C ALA A 337 -24.18 12.53 -2.66
N LYS A 338 -25.07 13.51 -2.41
CA LYS A 338 -26.21 13.80 -3.28
C LYS A 338 -25.81 14.52 -4.58
N LYS A 339 -24.68 15.26 -4.57
CA LYS A 339 -24.13 15.96 -5.73
C LYS A 339 -23.21 15.06 -6.57
N HIS A 340 -22.42 14.22 -5.91
CA HIS A 340 -21.31 13.50 -6.55
C HIS A 340 -21.50 11.98 -6.72
N LEU A 341 -22.62 11.40 -6.28
CA LEU A 341 -22.96 9.99 -6.55
C LEU A 341 -24.26 9.88 -7.36
N PRO A 342 -24.41 8.83 -8.19
CA PRO A 342 -25.69 8.55 -8.83
C PRO A 342 -26.81 8.33 -7.79
N PRO A 343 -28.06 8.77 -8.07
CA PRO A 343 -29.18 8.59 -7.15
C PRO A 343 -29.36 7.14 -6.71
N ARG A 344 -29.53 6.94 -5.39
CA ARG A 344 -29.67 5.61 -4.73
C ARG A 344 -28.43 4.70 -4.79
N THR A 345 -27.31 5.14 -5.36
CA THR A 345 -26.05 4.37 -5.35
C THR A 345 -25.22 4.70 -4.10
N PRO A 346 -24.86 3.72 -3.25
CA PRO A 346 -23.95 3.97 -2.14
C PRO A 346 -22.54 4.24 -2.65
N ALA A 347 -21.80 5.13 -1.97
CA ALA A 347 -20.37 5.32 -2.26
C ALA A 347 -19.61 4.01 -2.10
N SER A 348 -18.82 3.68 -3.12
CA SER A 348 -17.86 2.58 -3.10
C SER A 348 -16.79 2.81 -2.03
N HIS A 349 -16.21 1.71 -1.58
CA HIS A 349 -15.10 1.74 -0.63
C HIS A 349 -13.78 2.04 -1.35
N SER A 350 -12.83 2.66 -0.65
CA SER A 350 -11.45 2.81 -1.13
C SER A 350 -10.83 1.45 -1.46
N ASP A 351 -9.86 1.45 -2.36
CA ASP A 351 -9.03 0.28 -2.60
C ASP A 351 -7.88 0.26 -1.59
N LEU A 352 -7.73 -0.85 -0.84
CA LEU A 352 -6.66 -0.99 0.14
C LEU A 352 -5.31 -1.29 -0.52
N LEU A 353 -5.31 -1.80 -1.76
CA LEU A 353 -4.08 -1.99 -2.53
C LEU A 353 -3.46 -0.65 -2.95
N ARG A 354 -4.21 0.45 -2.89
CA ARG A 354 -3.75 1.82 -3.14
C ARG A 354 -3.74 2.69 -1.87
N ALA A 355 -3.83 2.07 -0.68
CA ALA A 355 -3.83 2.81 0.58
C ALA A 355 -2.45 3.37 0.96
N VAL A 356 -1.38 2.79 0.41
CA VAL A 356 0.01 3.14 0.68
C VAL A 356 0.74 3.25 -0.66
N ARG A 357 1.40 4.37 -0.90
CA ARG A 357 2.22 4.62 -2.08
C ARG A 357 3.59 3.95 -1.93
N TYR A 358 4.25 3.79 -3.07
CA TYR A 358 5.60 3.25 -3.09
C TYR A 358 6.64 4.35 -2.84
N HIS A 359 7.49 4.12 -1.84
CA HIS A 359 8.72 4.87 -1.63
C HIS A 359 9.93 3.96 -1.90
N ILE A 360 10.89 4.47 -2.70
CA ILE A 360 12.04 3.68 -3.16
C ILE A 360 12.94 3.24 -2.00
N GLN A 361 13.01 4.02 -0.92
CA GLN A 361 13.73 3.68 0.31
C GLN A 361 13.15 2.45 1.03
N THR A 362 11.84 2.21 0.90
CA THR A 362 11.13 1.08 1.51
C THR A 362 11.22 -0.19 0.66
N GLY A 363 11.26 -0.05 -0.67
CA GLY A 363 11.38 -1.17 -1.61
C GLY A 363 10.13 -2.05 -1.72
N ILE A 364 10.26 -3.14 -2.49
CA ILE A 364 9.20 -4.13 -2.74
C ILE A 364 9.72 -5.52 -2.35
N GLY A 365 9.00 -6.21 -1.45
CA GLY A 365 9.23 -7.63 -1.18
C GLY A 365 8.59 -8.52 -2.25
N ILE A 366 9.39 -9.33 -2.93
CA ILE A 366 8.98 -10.24 -4.00
C ILE A 366 9.35 -11.68 -3.65
N GLN A 367 8.40 -12.58 -3.77
CA GLN A 367 8.59 -14.02 -3.59
C GLN A 367 7.97 -14.78 -4.77
N VAL A 368 8.71 -15.74 -5.33
CA VAL A 368 8.20 -16.64 -6.36
C VAL A 368 8.02 -18.02 -5.74
N GLU A 369 6.77 -18.37 -5.39
CA GLU A 369 6.48 -19.58 -4.60
C GLU A 369 6.48 -20.86 -5.42
N GLN A 370 5.85 -20.86 -6.60
CA GLN A 370 5.57 -22.07 -7.37
C GLN A 370 5.36 -21.76 -8.86
N ALA A 371 5.75 -22.70 -9.72
CA ALA A 371 5.27 -22.78 -11.10
C ALA A 371 4.42 -24.05 -11.29
N HIS A 372 3.59 -24.07 -12.33
CA HIS A 372 2.67 -25.17 -12.64
C HIS A 372 2.75 -25.55 -14.12
N GLY A 373 2.59 -26.84 -14.42
CA GLY A 373 2.57 -27.37 -15.79
C GLY A 373 3.91 -27.32 -16.52
N VAL A 374 5.03 -27.15 -15.80
CA VAL A 374 6.35 -26.93 -16.40
C VAL A 374 6.87 -28.22 -17.02
N ASN A 375 7.39 -28.16 -18.26
CA ASN A 375 8.00 -29.30 -18.94
C ASN A 375 9.46 -29.56 -18.48
N GLY A 376 9.66 -29.70 -17.17
CA GLY A 376 10.97 -29.84 -16.52
C GLY A 376 11.34 -31.27 -16.13
N GLU A 377 10.84 -32.29 -16.84
CA GLU A 377 11.01 -33.69 -16.44
C GLU A 377 12.49 -34.11 -16.42
N GLY A 378 12.98 -34.52 -15.25
CA GLY A 378 14.39 -34.85 -15.03
C GLY A 378 15.34 -33.64 -14.98
N LEU A 379 14.86 -32.40 -14.91
CA LEU A 379 15.66 -31.17 -14.83
C LEU A 379 15.55 -30.52 -13.44
N TYR A 380 16.59 -29.78 -13.05
CA TYR A 380 16.53 -28.89 -11.88
C TYR A 380 15.93 -27.55 -12.30
N VAL A 381 14.67 -27.32 -11.93
CA VAL A 381 13.92 -26.12 -12.36
C VAL A 381 14.17 -24.95 -11.41
N ASN A 382 14.68 -23.85 -11.97
CA ASN A 382 15.05 -22.63 -11.26
C ASN A 382 14.31 -21.43 -11.83
N VAL A 383 14.17 -20.38 -11.04
CA VAL A 383 13.65 -19.07 -11.47
C VAL A 383 14.77 -18.06 -11.44
N PHE A 384 14.86 -17.28 -12.51
CA PHE A 384 15.56 -16.00 -12.57
C PHE A 384 14.51 -14.92 -12.80
N ALA A 385 14.45 -13.91 -11.94
CA ALA A 385 13.63 -12.73 -12.16
C ALA A 385 14.49 -11.47 -12.12
N ARG A 386 14.12 -10.46 -12.90
CA ARG A 386 14.80 -9.16 -12.92
C ARG A 386 13.81 -8.03 -13.09
N VAL A 387 14.14 -6.86 -12.57
CA VAL A 387 13.44 -5.64 -12.94
C VAL A 387 13.71 -5.33 -14.41
N SER A 388 12.64 -5.09 -15.17
CA SER A 388 12.69 -4.40 -16.46
C SER A 388 12.14 -2.99 -16.22
N PRO A 389 13.01 -1.98 -16.11
CA PRO A 389 12.57 -0.60 -15.95
C PRO A 389 11.80 -0.14 -17.20
N GLY A 390 10.87 0.77 -17.00
CA GLY A 390 10.23 1.52 -18.07
C GLY A 390 11.22 2.45 -18.79
N ALA A 391 10.74 3.37 -19.62
CA ALA A 391 11.59 4.24 -20.41
C ALA A 391 12.23 5.34 -19.56
N GLU A 392 11.44 6.00 -18.72
CA GLU A 392 11.89 7.13 -17.89
C GLU A 392 12.86 6.64 -16.80
N ALA A 393 12.57 5.50 -16.16
CA ALA A 393 13.40 4.88 -15.13
C ALA A 393 14.78 4.40 -15.61
N ARG A 394 15.01 4.28 -16.93
CA ARG A 394 16.34 3.96 -17.51
C ARG A 394 17.26 5.17 -17.60
N GLU A 395 16.69 6.37 -17.57
CA GLU A 395 17.42 7.64 -17.68
C GLU A 395 17.72 8.25 -16.31
N LEU A 396 17.14 7.68 -15.23
CA LEU A 396 17.41 8.08 -13.86
C LEU A 396 18.73 7.48 -13.35
N GLU A 397 19.49 8.30 -12.62
CA GLU A 397 20.62 7.83 -11.83
C GLU A 397 20.13 7.13 -10.55
N ASN A 398 20.91 6.14 -10.10
CA ASN A 398 20.67 5.49 -8.82
C ASN A 398 20.62 6.50 -7.67
N THR A 399 19.83 6.22 -6.63
CA THR A 399 19.82 7.06 -5.43
C THR A 399 21.17 7.00 -4.68
N PRO A 400 21.48 7.95 -3.77
CA PRO A 400 22.72 7.92 -2.99
C PRO A 400 22.93 6.61 -2.19
N GLU A 401 21.85 5.92 -1.83
CA GLU A 401 21.86 4.62 -1.16
C GLU A 401 22.10 3.42 -2.12
N GLY A 402 22.16 3.67 -3.43
CA GLY A 402 22.35 2.67 -4.47
C GLY A 402 21.06 2.06 -5.05
N TYR A 403 19.89 2.58 -4.69
CA TYR A 403 18.60 2.09 -5.21
C TYR A 403 18.36 2.54 -6.65
N GLY A 404 17.45 1.85 -7.36
CA GLY A 404 17.10 2.16 -8.76
C GLY A 404 17.83 1.33 -9.82
N GLY A 405 18.91 0.64 -9.44
CA GLY A 405 19.77 -0.12 -10.35
C GLY A 405 19.25 -1.51 -10.77
N GLU A 406 20.17 -2.39 -11.19
CA GLU A 406 19.85 -3.73 -11.69
C GLU A 406 19.45 -4.74 -10.57
N ASP A 407 18.20 -4.70 -10.16
CA ASP A 407 17.61 -5.69 -9.24
C ASP A 407 17.36 -7.05 -9.91
N LYS A 408 17.93 -8.12 -9.31
CA LYS A 408 17.88 -9.52 -9.79
C LYS A 408 17.58 -10.48 -8.64
N ILE A 409 16.75 -11.48 -8.91
CA ILE A 409 16.33 -12.53 -7.96
C ILE A 409 16.61 -13.89 -8.60
N ILE A 410 17.19 -14.82 -7.85
CA ILE A 410 17.48 -16.19 -8.28
C ILE A 410 16.97 -17.15 -7.22
N SER A 411 16.24 -18.19 -7.63
CA SER A 411 15.82 -19.26 -6.70
C SER A 411 17.03 -20.07 -6.24
N THR A 412 17.20 -20.26 -4.93
CA THR A 412 18.30 -21.02 -4.32
C THR A 412 17.82 -22.21 -3.48
N LYS A 413 16.53 -22.26 -3.13
CA LYS A 413 15.96 -23.28 -2.23
C LYS A 413 14.75 -23.95 -2.85
N HIS A 414 14.85 -25.25 -3.10
CA HIS A 414 13.75 -26.05 -3.67
C HIS A 414 13.06 -26.87 -2.59
N ASP A 415 11.74 -27.00 -2.70
CA ASP A 415 11.00 -28.07 -2.04
C ASP A 415 11.18 -29.35 -2.86
N PHE A 416 12.13 -30.20 -2.46
CA PHE A 416 12.38 -31.49 -3.10
C PHE A 416 11.24 -32.52 -2.94
N THR A 417 10.17 -32.19 -2.19
CA THR A 417 8.94 -33.00 -2.14
C THR A 417 7.89 -32.55 -3.18
N SER A 418 8.12 -31.41 -3.86
CA SER A 418 7.24 -30.92 -4.93
C SER A 418 7.34 -31.77 -6.21
N LEU A 419 6.28 -31.73 -7.02
CA LEU A 419 6.26 -32.41 -8.31
C LEU A 419 7.18 -31.68 -9.30
N GLN A 420 7.98 -32.40 -10.10
CA GLN A 420 8.83 -31.78 -11.13
C GLN A 420 8.04 -30.94 -12.16
N LYS A 421 6.78 -31.29 -12.42
CA LYS A 421 5.87 -30.51 -13.29
C LYS A 421 5.20 -29.32 -12.59
N SER A 422 5.39 -29.17 -11.28
CA SER A 422 4.89 -28.05 -10.49
C SER A 422 5.87 -27.67 -9.37
N PRO A 423 7.12 -27.28 -9.71
CA PRO A 423 8.20 -27.07 -8.75
C PRO A 423 7.88 -25.91 -7.81
N LYS A 424 8.23 -26.09 -6.53
CA LYS A 424 8.09 -25.07 -5.48
C LYS A 424 9.45 -24.59 -4.99
N TRP A 425 9.53 -23.31 -4.67
CA TRP A 425 10.69 -22.66 -4.08
C TRP A 425 10.40 -22.22 -2.65
N LEU A 426 11.39 -22.38 -1.78
CA LEU A 426 11.38 -22.06 -0.35
C LEU A 426 12.30 -20.87 -0.05
N ASP A 427 12.64 -20.10 -1.09
CA ASP A 427 13.36 -18.85 -0.96
C ASP A 427 12.50 -17.82 -0.20
N PRO A 428 13.08 -17.06 0.76
CA PRO A 428 12.38 -15.97 1.41
C PRO A 428 12.11 -14.83 0.42
N PRO A 429 11.20 -13.89 0.72
CA PRO A 429 11.01 -12.70 -0.10
C PRO A 429 12.32 -11.91 -0.26
N SER A 430 12.70 -11.62 -1.51
CA SER A 430 13.77 -10.67 -1.83
C SER A 430 13.21 -9.26 -1.83
N ILE A 431 13.93 -8.29 -1.26
CA ILE A 431 13.58 -6.87 -1.35
C ILE A 431 14.32 -6.27 -2.54
N ILE A 432 13.60 -5.57 -3.40
CA ILE A 432 14.13 -4.82 -4.55
C ILE A 432 13.71 -3.35 -4.47
N HIS A 433 14.44 -2.44 -5.09
CA HIS A 433 14.24 -1.00 -4.98
C HIS A 433 14.21 -0.29 -6.35
N PRO A 434 13.30 -0.67 -7.28
CA PRO A 434 13.21 -0.03 -8.59
C PRO A 434 12.69 1.41 -8.51
N HIS A 435 13.03 2.24 -9.51
CA HIS A 435 12.39 3.54 -9.68
C HIS A 435 10.88 3.40 -9.98
N LEU A 436 10.11 4.36 -9.47
CA LEU A 436 8.65 4.39 -9.63
C LEU A 436 8.26 4.89 -11.02
N GLU A 437 7.96 3.96 -11.93
CA GLU A 437 7.40 4.27 -13.25
C GLU A 437 6.27 3.28 -13.59
N PRO A 438 5.13 3.72 -14.18
CA PRO A 438 3.99 2.85 -14.50
C PRO A 438 4.30 1.63 -15.39
N ASN A 439 5.35 1.69 -16.21
CA ASN A 439 5.74 0.60 -17.12
C ASN A 439 6.76 -0.37 -16.51
N THR A 440 7.34 -0.06 -15.35
CA THR A 440 8.31 -0.94 -14.70
C THR A 440 7.66 -2.26 -14.26
N CYS A 441 8.26 -3.37 -14.69
CA CYS A 441 7.73 -4.71 -14.45
C CYS A 441 8.84 -5.69 -14.05
N LEU A 442 8.46 -6.77 -13.37
CA LEU A 442 9.32 -7.91 -13.11
C LEU A 442 9.23 -8.89 -14.28
N LEU A 443 10.33 -9.10 -14.99
CA LEU A 443 10.46 -10.18 -15.96
C LEU A 443 10.90 -11.45 -15.22
N ILE A 444 10.10 -12.50 -15.28
CA ILE A 444 10.37 -13.80 -14.65
C ILE A 444 10.66 -14.82 -15.75
N GLN A 445 11.75 -15.57 -15.61
CA GLN A 445 12.19 -16.61 -16.54
C GLN A 445 12.44 -17.91 -15.76
N VAL A 446 11.87 -19.01 -16.26
CA VAL A 446 11.96 -20.36 -15.66
C VAL A 446 12.96 -21.18 -16.48
N PHE A 447 14.01 -21.68 -15.83
CA PHE A 447 15.10 -22.43 -16.47
C PHE A 447 15.18 -23.86 -15.93
N GLY A 448 15.33 -24.83 -16.83
CA GLY A 448 15.58 -26.23 -16.50
C GLY A 448 17.06 -26.58 -16.70
N LEU A 449 17.75 -26.93 -15.63
CA LEU A 449 19.15 -27.36 -15.67
C LEU A 449 19.27 -28.89 -15.78
N ASP A 450 19.89 -29.36 -16.85
CA ASP A 450 20.22 -30.78 -17.07
C ASP A 450 21.48 -31.20 -16.30
N ALA A 451 21.43 -31.09 -14.97
CA ALA A 451 22.58 -31.25 -14.08
C ALA A 451 22.60 -32.60 -13.34
N VAL A 452 23.80 -33.04 -12.95
CA VAL A 452 24.08 -34.19 -12.09
C VAL A 452 25.10 -33.76 -11.04
N TYR A 453 24.79 -33.99 -9.76
CA TYR A 453 25.70 -33.79 -8.66
C TYR A 453 26.48 -35.08 -8.36
N THR A 454 27.80 -34.99 -8.34
CA THR A 454 28.70 -36.09 -7.97
C THR A 454 29.43 -35.72 -6.68
N PRO A 455 29.13 -36.35 -5.52
CA PRO A 455 29.81 -36.07 -4.27
C PRO A 455 31.31 -36.43 -4.35
N GLN A 456 32.16 -35.75 -3.58
CA GLN A 456 33.55 -36.17 -3.43
C GLN A 456 33.63 -37.53 -2.73
N ALA A 457 34.54 -38.39 -3.17
CA ALA A 457 34.65 -39.77 -2.69
C ALA A 457 35.03 -39.89 -1.19
N ASP A 458 35.65 -38.85 -0.63
CA ASP A 458 36.00 -38.75 0.80
C ASP A 458 34.94 -38.05 1.66
N GLY A 459 33.93 -37.42 1.03
CA GLY A 459 32.88 -36.66 1.73
C GLY A 459 33.36 -35.37 2.42
N THR A 460 34.57 -34.90 2.17
CA THR A 460 35.19 -33.78 2.91
C THR A 460 34.87 -32.39 2.35
N GLY A 461 34.36 -32.31 1.12
CA GLY A 461 34.04 -31.05 0.45
C GLY A 461 32.83 -31.12 -0.49
N PRO A 462 32.43 -29.98 -1.08
CA PRO A 462 31.36 -29.94 -2.06
C PRO A 462 31.71 -30.79 -3.29
N GLY A 463 30.78 -31.65 -3.69
CA GLY A 463 30.83 -32.41 -4.93
C GLY A 463 30.80 -31.54 -6.19
N THR A 464 31.11 -32.16 -7.33
CA THR A 464 31.09 -31.50 -8.64
C THR A 464 29.69 -31.56 -9.26
N VAL A 465 29.32 -30.51 -9.99
CA VAL A 465 28.08 -30.46 -10.78
C VAL A 465 28.46 -30.46 -12.25
N THR A 466 27.99 -31.47 -12.99
CA THR A 466 28.21 -31.61 -14.44
C THR A 466 26.88 -31.83 -15.15
N GLY A 467 26.82 -31.63 -16.46
CA GLY A 467 25.67 -32.02 -17.26
C GLY A 467 25.51 -33.55 -17.32
N LYS A 468 24.32 -34.07 -17.63
CA LYS A 468 24.10 -35.55 -17.72
C LYS A 468 25.07 -36.29 -18.65
N ARG A 469 25.67 -35.61 -19.63
CA ARG A 469 26.66 -36.18 -20.57
C ARG A 469 28.12 -35.82 -20.21
N GLY A 470 28.37 -35.31 -19.00
CA GLY A 470 29.70 -34.96 -18.50
C GLY A 470 30.25 -33.59 -18.91
N GLN A 471 29.52 -32.81 -19.73
CA GLN A 471 29.92 -31.44 -20.05
C GLN A 471 29.75 -30.47 -18.87
N GLU A 472 30.31 -29.28 -18.99
CA GLU A 472 29.97 -28.12 -18.14
C GLU A 472 28.47 -27.80 -18.24
N VAL A 473 27.83 -27.47 -17.10
CA VAL A 473 26.44 -27.03 -17.09
C VAL A 473 26.36 -25.60 -17.61
N ARG A 474 25.60 -25.38 -18.68
CA ARG A 474 25.39 -24.05 -19.27
C ARG A 474 23.90 -23.77 -19.42
N LEU A 475 23.49 -22.56 -19.04
CA LEU A 475 22.17 -22.02 -19.36
C LEU A 475 22.18 -21.57 -20.82
N THR A 476 21.39 -22.24 -21.66
CA THR A 476 21.14 -21.85 -23.05
C THR A 476 19.70 -21.38 -23.21
N THR A 477 19.36 -20.82 -24.38
CA THR A 477 17.96 -20.52 -24.74
C THR A 477 17.08 -21.77 -24.72
N GLU A 478 17.63 -22.94 -25.05
CA GLU A 478 16.95 -24.24 -24.96
C GLU A 478 16.69 -24.68 -23.50
N SER A 479 17.42 -24.10 -22.53
CA SER A 479 17.19 -24.34 -21.10
C SER A 479 15.98 -23.56 -20.56
N GLN A 480 15.43 -22.59 -21.31
CA GLN A 480 14.29 -21.80 -20.84
C GLN A 480 12.98 -22.56 -21.05
N LEU A 481 12.34 -22.95 -19.95
CA LEU A 481 11.08 -23.69 -19.94
C LEU A 481 9.86 -22.76 -20.08
N GLY A 482 10.02 -21.48 -19.74
CA GLY A 482 9.04 -20.45 -20.00
C GLY A 482 9.39 -19.11 -19.35
N TRP A 483 8.58 -18.09 -19.61
CA TRP A 483 8.75 -16.75 -19.06
C TRP A 483 7.40 -16.05 -18.84
N THR A 484 7.39 -14.97 -18.08
CA THR A 484 6.24 -14.10 -17.88
C THR A 484 6.68 -12.70 -17.41
N ALA A 485 5.76 -11.74 -17.40
CA ALA A 485 6.03 -10.39 -16.93
C ALA A 485 4.92 -9.92 -15.99
N VAL A 486 5.30 -9.32 -14.87
CA VAL A 486 4.37 -8.84 -13.82
C VAL A 486 4.58 -7.33 -13.63
N PRO A 487 3.60 -6.46 -13.90
CA PRO A 487 3.72 -5.02 -13.61
C PRO A 487 3.91 -4.82 -12.10
N LEU A 488 4.85 -3.94 -11.71
CA LEU A 488 5.14 -3.70 -10.29
C LEU A 488 4.26 -2.60 -9.68
N PHE A 489 3.75 -1.67 -10.50
CA PHE A 489 3.09 -0.46 -10.04
C PHE A 489 1.74 -0.20 -10.70
N ASP A 490 0.81 0.36 -9.93
CA ASP A 490 -0.44 0.96 -10.39
C ASP A 490 -0.66 2.27 -9.63
N ARG A 491 -0.77 3.39 -10.36
CA ARG A 491 -1.01 4.76 -9.81
C ARG A 491 -0.06 5.18 -8.68
N GLY A 492 1.20 4.76 -8.75
CA GLY A 492 2.20 5.08 -7.74
C GLY A 492 2.16 4.18 -6.49
N CYS A 493 1.32 3.14 -6.49
CA CYS A 493 1.26 2.12 -5.44
C CYS A 493 1.84 0.81 -5.96
N VAL A 494 2.36 -0.04 -5.06
CA VAL A 494 2.82 -1.40 -5.43
C VAL A 494 1.61 -2.26 -5.78
N MET A 495 1.70 -3.05 -6.84
CA MET A 495 0.71 -4.10 -7.14
C MET A 495 0.88 -5.27 -6.15
N ALA A 496 0.49 -5.06 -4.90
CA ALA A 496 0.66 -6.02 -3.82
C ALA A 496 -0.37 -7.17 -3.87
N GLY A 497 0.03 -8.35 -3.38
CA GLY A 497 -0.83 -9.54 -3.29
C GLY A 497 -0.24 -10.76 -3.98
N VAL A 498 -1.07 -11.80 -4.14
CA VAL A 498 -0.68 -13.05 -4.81
C VAL A 498 -1.04 -12.98 -6.28
N HIS A 499 -0.03 -13.11 -7.15
CA HIS A 499 -0.18 -13.02 -8.61
C HIS A 499 -0.10 -14.41 -9.23
N ASN A 500 -1.18 -14.83 -9.89
CA ASN A 500 -1.21 -16.04 -10.70
C ASN A 500 -1.14 -15.65 -12.17
N VAL A 501 0.04 -15.81 -12.79
CA VAL A 501 0.31 -15.39 -14.17
C VAL A 501 0.65 -16.58 -15.08
N PRO A 502 0.23 -16.57 -16.35
CA PRO A 502 0.59 -17.61 -17.31
C PRO A 502 2.09 -17.58 -17.62
N LEU A 503 2.67 -18.76 -17.87
CA LEU A 503 4.00 -18.93 -18.43
C LEU A 503 3.91 -19.09 -19.94
N PHE A 504 4.65 -18.25 -20.67
CA PHE A 504 4.78 -18.29 -22.12
C PHE A 504 6.00 -19.11 -22.51
N MET A 505 5.90 -19.89 -23.59
CA MET A 505 7.01 -20.70 -24.10
C MET A 505 8.03 -19.85 -24.86
N GLY A 506 9.25 -20.38 -25.02
CA GLY A 506 10.33 -19.73 -25.75
C GLY A 506 10.96 -18.56 -24.97
N MET A 507 11.45 -17.56 -25.71
CA MET A 507 12.07 -16.35 -25.16
C MET A 507 11.12 -15.14 -25.34
N PRO A 508 11.15 -14.13 -24.44
CA PRO A 508 10.54 -12.84 -24.72
C PRO A 508 11.20 -12.21 -25.95
N SER A 509 10.40 -11.75 -26.92
CA SER A 509 10.92 -11.15 -28.15
C SER A 509 11.56 -9.78 -27.90
N THR A 510 12.50 -9.37 -28.75
CA THR A 510 13.12 -8.03 -28.67
C THR A 510 12.06 -6.92 -28.82
N GLU A 511 11.04 -7.16 -29.64
CA GLU A 511 9.90 -6.24 -29.78
C GLU A 511 9.10 -6.15 -28.47
N PHE A 512 8.81 -7.27 -27.81
CA PHE A 512 8.15 -7.27 -26.50
C PHE A 512 8.98 -6.51 -25.44
N LEU A 513 10.27 -6.81 -25.34
CA LEU A 513 11.19 -6.16 -24.38
C LEU A 513 11.35 -4.64 -24.63
N THR A 514 11.15 -4.20 -25.87
CA THR A 514 11.09 -2.78 -26.22
C THR A 514 9.73 -2.19 -25.87
N ASN A 515 8.63 -2.89 -26.18
CA ASN A 515 7.27 -2.44 -25.93
C ASN A 515 6.95 -2.25 -24.44
N ILE A 516 7.38 -3.19 -23.57
CA ILE A 516 7.13 -3.09 -22.11
C ILE A 516 7.80 -1.88 -21.45
N ALA A 517 8.75 -1.21 -22.11
CA ALA A 517 9.34 0.01 -21.59
C ALA A 517 8.36 1.20 -21.66
N VAL A 518 7.48 1.21 -22.65
CA VAL A 518 6.65 2.37 -23.05
C VAL A 518 5.15 2.07 -23.05
N LYS A 519 4.76 0.80 -22.89
CA LYS A 519 3.37 0.32 -22.87
C LYS A 519 3.20 -0.61 -21.67
N SER A 520 1.99 -0.62 -21.10
CA SER A 520 1.63 -1.59 -20.06
C SER A 520 1.88 -3.04 -20.51
N VAL A 521 2.14 -3.93 -19.55
CA VAL A 521 2.34 -5.36 -19.82
C VAL A 521 1.15 -5.95 -20.59
N GLU A 522 -0.08 -5.61 -20.23
CA GLU A 522 -1.28 -6.09 -20.93
C GLU A 522 -1.30 -5.71 -22.43
N LEU A 523 -0.94 -4.46 -22.76
CA LEU A 523 -0.88 -4.00 -24.15
C LEU A 523 0.30 -4.62 -24.90
N SER A 524 1.43 -4.80 -24.24
CA SER A 524 2.62 -5.43 -24.82
C SER A 524 2.40 -6.92 -25.11
N MET A 525 1.66 -7.63 -24.25
CA MET A 525 1.33 -9.06 -24.45
C MET A 525 0.34 -9.30 -25.60
N LYS A 526 -0.52 -8.32 -25.95
CA LYS A 526 -1.45 -8.42 -27.11
C LYS A 526 -0.76 -8.42 -28.49
N GLY A 527 0.54 -8.14 -28.54
CA GLY A 527 1.38 -8.32 -29.74
C GLY A 527 2.21 -9.62 -29.75
N VAL A 528 2.10 -10.44 -28.71
CA VAL A 528 2.88 -11.68 -28.51
C VAL A 528 2.00 -12.94 -28.59
N VAL A 529 0.70 -12.79 -28.28
CA VAL A 529 -0.35 -13.82 -28.38
C VAL A 529 -1.17 -13.61 -29.65
#